data_AF-A0A928YLE7-F1
#
_entry.id   AF-A0A928YLE7-F1
#
_cell.length_a   1.000
_cell.length_b   1.000
_cell.length_c   1.000
_cell.angle_alpha   90.00
_cell.angle_beta   90.00
_cell.angle_gamma   90.00
#
_symmetry.space_group_name_H-M   'P 1'
#
loop_
_entity.id
_entity.type
_entity.pdbx_description
1 polymer ?
#
loop_
_entity_poly.entity_id
_entity_poly.type
_entity_poly.pdbx_seq_one_letter_code
_entity_poly.pdbx_strand_id
1 'polypeptide(L)'
;MATQAAEDAKPPKKMERQFSGVLGTYDRNALRRGYQVYKEVCATCHGLKHLYFRNLSQVGGPEFTQAEVKALAAQYQMVEGPDRFGDMFDRAGLPRDGFPEPYPNDNAARAANG
;
A
#
# COMPACT_ATOMS: atom_id res chain seq x y z
N MET A 1 -31.89 -4.12 -29.60
CA MET A 1 -30.59 -4.31 -28.93
C MET A 1 -30.84 -4.28 -27.44
N ALA A 2 -30.75 -5.42 -26.76
CA ALA A 2 -30.98 -5.50 -25.32
C ALA A 2 -29.71 -5.03 -24.57
N THR A 3 -29.84 -3.92 -23.87
CA THR A 3 -28.90 -3.46 -22.85
C THR A 3 -28.98 -4.42 -21.67
N GLN A 4 -27.97 -5.26 -21.46
CA GLN A 4 -27.82 -5.97 -20.18
C GLN A 4 -27.35 -4.95 -19.14
N ALA A 5 -28.20 -4.69 -18.15
CA ALA A 5 -27.82 -3.97 -16.94
C ALA A 5 -26.88 -4.89 -16.12
N ALA A 6 -25.77 -4.34 -15.63
CA ALA A 6 -24.81 -5.04 -14.78
C ALA A 6 -25.35 -5.18 -13.35
N GLU A 7 -26.55 -5.74 -13.18
CA GLU A 7 -27.27 -5.76 -11.89
C GLU A 7 -27.13 -7.11 -11.15
N ASP A 8 -26.78 -8.19 -11.84
CA ASP A 8 -26.60 -9.52 -11.21
C ASP A 8 -25.11 -9.84 -10.95
N ALA A 9 -24.50 -9.11 -10.03
CA ALA A 9 -23.18 -9.49 -9.53
C ALA A 9 -23.30 -10.81 -8.73
N LYS A 10 -22.70 -11.89 -9.24
CA LYS A 10 -22.65 -13.17 -8.53
C LYS A 10 -21.99 -12.97 -7.16
N PRO A 11 -22.64 -13.39 -6.04
CA PRO A 11 -22.05 -13.22 -4.72
C PRO A 11 -20.71 -13.97 -4.63
N PRO A 12 -19.70 -13.39 -3.96
CA PRO A 12 -18.43 -14.07 -3.78
C PRO A 12 -18.65 -15.34 -2.95
N LYS A 13 -17.92 -16.41 -3.30
CA LYS A 13 -17.92 -17.64 -2.51
C LYS A 13 -17.34 -17.32 -1.12
N LYS A 14 -18.02 -17.76 -0.06
CA LYS A 14 -17.48 -17.66 1.30
C LYS A 14 -16.20 -18.49 1.40
N MET A 15 -15.11 -17.85 1.81
CA MET A 15 -13.84 -18.50 2.13
C MET A 15 -13.62 -18.41 3.64
N GLU A 16 -13.39 -19.56 4.28
CA GLU A 16 -12.93 -19.58 5.67
C GLU A 16 -11.50 -19.03 5.73
N ARG A 17 -11.27 -18.01 6.57
CA ARG A 17 -9.95 -17.39 6.79
C ARG A 17 -9.57 -17.55 8.26
N GLN A 18 -8.27 -17.56 8.55
CA GLN A 18 -7.76 -17.74 9.92
C GLN A 18 -8.27 -16.67 10.90
N PHE A 19 -8.57 -15.48 10.40
CA PHE A 19 -9.12 -14.36 11.16
C PHE A 19 -10.66 -14.33 11.21
N SER A 20 -11.36 -15.32 10.66
CA SER A 20 -12.83 -15.30 10.57
C SER A 20 -13.55 -15.57 11.90
N GLY A 21 -12.87 -16.07 12.93
CA GLY A 21 -13.45 -16.30 14.26
C GLY A 21 -13.39 -15.07 15.17
N VAL A 22 -14.16 -15.06 16.26
CA VAL A 22 -14.20 -13.97 17.25
C VAL A 22 -12.84 -13.71 17.92
N LEU A 23 -12.02 -14.75 18.03
CA LEU A 23 -10.63 -14.69 18.52
C LEU A 23 -9.61 -14.90 17.39
N GLY A 24 -10.05 -14.79 16.13
CA GLY A 24 -9.20 -14.99 14.97
C GLY A 24 -8.14 -13.90 14.88
N THR A 25 -6.96 -14.27 14.39
CA THR A 25 -5.85 -13.35 14.13
C THR A 25 -5.31 -13.54 12.71
N TYR A 26 -4.53 -12.57 12.25
CA TYR A 26 -3.88 -12.65 10.96
C TYR A 26 -2.63 -13.54 11.02
N ASP A 27 -2.39 -14.33 9.98
CA ASP A 27 -1.08 -14.96 9.78
C ASP A 27 -0.07 -13.91 9.33
N ARG A 28 0.90 -13.63 10.20
CA ARG A 28 1.99 -12.68 9.98
C ARG A 28 2.78 -12.99 8.70
N ASN A 29 3.03 -14.26 8.40
CA ASN A 29 3.73 -14.63 7.17
C ASN A 29 2.89 -14.38 5.93
N ALA A 30 1.57 -14.59 6.02
CA ALA A 30 0.64 -14.23 4.95
C ALA A 30 0.60 -12.71 4.72
N LEU A 31 0.64 -11.90 5.79
CA LEU A 31 0.71 -10.45 5.68
C LEU A 31 2.02 -9.96 5.03
N ARG A 32 3.16 -10.56 5.38
CA ARG A 32 4.46 -10.25 4.75
C ARG A 32 4.46 -10.56 3.25
N ARG A 33 3.93 -11.73 2.85
CA ARG A 33 3.76 -12.10 1.43
C ARG A 33 2.76 -11.18 0.72
N GLY A 34 1.66 -10.82 1.40
CA GLY A 34 0.68 -9.87 0.87
C GLY A 34 1.27 -8.49 0.60
N TYR A 35 2.14 -8.01 1.49
CA TYR A 35 2.89 -6.77 1.26
C TYR A 35 3.83 -6.87 0.04
N GLN A 36 4.51 -8.01 -0.15
CA GLN A 36 5.32 -8.23 -1.35
C GLN A 36 4.48 -8.15 -2.63
N VAL A 37 3.32 -8.81 -2.67
CA VAL A 37 2.39 -8.73 -3.81
C VAL A 37 1.94 -7.30 -4.06
N TYR A 38 1.57 -6.57 -3.00
CA TYR A 38 1.21 -5.15 -3.13
C TYR A 38 2.36 -4.35 -3.76
N LYS A 39 3.57 -4.49 -3.23
CA LYS A 39 4.75 -3.74 -3.67
C LYS A 39 5.12 -4.04 -5.13
N GLU A 40 5.05 -5.31 -5.54
CA GLU A 40 5.53 -5.75 -6.85
C GLU A 40 4.48 -5.62 -7.96
N VAL A 41 3.18 -5.62 -7.61
CA VAL A 41 2.09 -5.66 -8.60
C VAL A 41 1.14 -4.48 -8.45
N CYS A 42 0.63 -4.25 -7.24
CA CYS A 42 -0.46 -3.30 -7.04
C CYS A 42 0.02 -1.85 -6.94
N ALA A 43 1.20 -1.61 -6.37
CA ALA A 43 1.73 -0.29 -6.06
C ALA A 43 1.93 0.59 -7.31
N THR A 44 2.03 -0.01 -8.49
CA THR A 44 2.11 0.70 -9.77
C THR A 44 0.83 1.45 -10.12
N CYS A 45 -0.34 0.98 -9.65
CA CYS A 45 -1.64 1.62 -9.95
C CYS A 45 -2.44 2.00 -8.70
N HIS A 46 -2.21 1.35 -7.55
CA HIS A 46 -2.94 1.57 -6.30
C HIS A 46 -2.03 2.13 -5.20
N GLY A 47 -2.35 3.35 -4.74
CA GLY A 47 -1.70 3.94 -3.57
C GLY A 47 -2.24 3.40 -2.24
N LEU A 48 -1.46 3.54 -1.16
CA LEU A 48 -1.86 3.25 0.21
C LEU A 48 -1.82 4.52 1.07
N LYS A 49 -2.75 5.46 0.77
CA LYS A 49 -2.79 6.81 1.34
C LYS A 49 -2.85 6.88 2.87
N HIS A 50 -3.42 5.88 3.52
CA HIS A 50 -3.63 5.86 4.98
C HIS A 50 -2.59 5.04 5.73
N LEU A 51 -1.57 4.51 5.05
CA LEU A 51 -0.51 3.72 5.65
C LEU A 51 0.85 4.41 5.48
N TYR A 52 1.67 4.24 6.51
CA TYR A 52 3.06 4.68 6.56
C TYR A 52 3.97 3.46 6.67
N PHE A 53 5.24 3.59 6.30
CA PHE A 53 6.18 2.45 6.39
C PHE A 53 6.27 1.88 7.81
N ARG A 54 6.23 2.72 8.85
CA ARG A 54 6.18 2.29 10.26
C ARG A 54 5.03 1.32 10.59
N ASN A 55 3.91 1.40 9.87
CA ASN A 55 2.78 0.48 10.07
C ASN A 55 3.16 -0.98 9.77
N LEU A 56 4.18 -1.21 8.94
CA LEU A 56 4.69 -2.56 8.65
C LEU A 56 5.29 -3.26 9.89
N SER A 57 5.70 -2.51 10.91
CA SER A 57 6.19 -3.05 12.19
C SER A 57 5.12 -3.19 13.27
N GLN A 58 3.86 -2.80 13.00
CA GLN A 58 2.82 -2.79 14.03
C GLN A 58 2.39 -4.20 14.43
N VAL A 59 2.09 -4.34 15.73
CA VAL A 59 1.51 -5.57 16.31
C VAL A 59 0.17 -5.87 15.65
N GLY A 60 -0.03 -7.14 15.27
CA GLY A 60 -1.20 -7.58 14.51
C GLY A 60 -1.11 -7.30 13.00
N GLY A 61 -0.02 -6.68 12.55
CA GLY A 61 0.33 -6.50 11.15
C GLY A 61 1.40 -7.51 10.68
N PRO A 62 2.19 -7.16 9.65
CA PRO A 62 3.31 -7.98 9.19
C PRO A 62 4.46 -8.11 10.20
N GLU A 63 4.52 -7.23 11.20
CA GLU A 63 5.52 -7.19 12.28
C GLU A 63 6.96 -7.31 11.76
N PHE A 64 7.30 -6.53 10.72
CA PHE A 64 8.68 -6.35 10.31
C PHE A 64 9.48 -5.68 11.43
N THR A 65 10.75 -6.04 11.56
CA THR A 65 11.69 -5.38 12.47
C THR A 65 11.88 -3.92 12.05
N GLN A 66 12.27 -3.06 12.99
CA GLN A 66 12.55 -1.66 12.67
C GLN A 66 13.66 -1.50 11.62
N ALA A 67 14.64 -2.40 11.63
CA ALA A 67 15.71 -2.44 10.63
C ALA A 67 15.16 -2.80 9.23
N GLU A 68 14.29 -3.81 9.14
CA GLU A 68 13.63 -4.18 7.88
C GLU A 68 12.74 -3.04 7.37
N VAL A 69 11.95 -2.40 8.23
CA VAL A 69 11.11 -1.26 7.81
C VAL A 69 11.96 -0.10 7.31
N LYS A 70 13.06 0.23 8.00
CA LYS A 70 13.99 1.27 7.55
C LYS A 70 14.60 0.92 6.19
N ALA A 71 15.00 -0.33 5.99
CA ALA A 71 15.53 -0.80 4.72
C ALA A 71 14.48 -0.76 3.59
N LEU A 72 13.22 -1.12 3.88
CA LEU A 72 12.12 -1.05 2.93
C LEU A 72 11.77 0.38 2.54
N ALA A 73 11.68 1.29 3.53
CA ALA A 73 11.42 2.70 3.27
C ALA A 73 12.53 3.35 2.43
N ALA A 74 13.79 3.01 2.71
CA ALA A 74 14.94 3.57 2.01
C ALA A 74 15.03 3.18 0.52
N GLN A 75 14.24 2.19 0.06
CA GLN A 75 14.15 1.83 -1.36
C GLN A 75 13.34 2.84 -2.19
N TYR A 76 12.60 3.73 -1.53
CA TYR A 76 11.81 4.76 -2.19
C TYR A 76 12.54 6.10 -2.14
N GLN A 77 12.48 6.84 -3.25
CA GLN A 77 12.91 8.23 -3.28
C GLN A 77 11.71 9.11 -2.92
N MET A 78 11.94 10.04 -1.99
CA MET A 78 10.95 10.97 -1.47
C MET A 78 11.46 12.39 -1.63
N VAL A 79 10.57 13.29 -2.05
CA VAL A 79 10.85 14.72 -2.12
C VAL A 79 10.66 15.34 -0.74
N GLU A 80 11.66 16.07 -0.23
CA GLU A 80 11.60 16.86 1.01
C GLU A 80 12.10 18.29 0.75
N GLY A 81 11.70 19.24 1.60
CA GLY A 81 12.12 20.63 1.49
C GLY A 81 11.06 21.61 1.97
N PRO A 82 11.31 22.92 1.80
CA PRO A 82 12.52 23.49 1.22
C PRO A 82 13.74 23.42 2.14
N ASP A 83 14.94 23.41 1.57
CA ASP A 83 16.21 23.52 2.30
C ASP A 83 16.52 24.98 2.70
N ARG A 84 17.74 25.24 3.21
CA ARG A 84 18.14 26.59 3.64
C ARG A 84 18.24 27.61 2.50
N PHE A 85 18.24 27.16 1.25
CA PHE A 85 18.28 28.00 0.05
C PHE A 85 16.91 28.13 -0.62
N GLY A 86 15.90 27.40 -0.13
CA GLY A 86 14.54 27.42 -0.69
C GLY A 86 14.26 26.27 -1.67
N ASP A 87 15.22 25.36 -1.86
CA ASP A 87 15.13 24.31 -2.88
C ASP A 87 14.53 23.01 -2.30
N MET A 88 13.72 22.32 -3.12
CA MET A 88 13.26 20.95 -2.82
C MET A 88 14.35 19.95 -3.23
N PHE A 89 14.51 18.87 -2.47
CA PHE A 89 15.53 17.86 -2.71
C PHE A 89 14.99 16.44 -2.52
N ASP A 90 15.62 15.48 -3.19
CA ASP A 90 15.31 14.05 -3.04
C ASP A 90 16.09 13.43 -1.89
N ARG A 91 15.42 12.55 -1.15
CA ARG A 91 16.03 11.72 -0.12
C ARG A 91 15.49 10.29 -0.12
N ALA A 92 16.20 9.39 0.55
CA ALA A 92 15.67 8.08 0.85
C ALA A 92 14.45 8.17 1.78
N GLY A 93 13.49 7.28 1.59
CA GLY A 93 12.32 7.16 2.44
C GLY A 93 12.67 6.77 3.88
N LEU A 94 11.85 7.25 4.81
CA LEU A 94 11.94 7.04 6.25
C LEU A 94 10.70 6.28 6.74
N PRO A 95 10.77 5.59 7.89
CA PRO A 95 9.61 4.92 8.48
C PRO A 95 8.40 5.83 8.73
N ARG A 96 8.63 7.15 8.88
CA ARG A 96 7.58 8.16 9.09
C ARG A 96 6.85 8.56 7.81
N ASP A 97 7.34 8.18 6.64
CA ASP A 97 6.74 8.57 5.36
C ASP A 97 5.58 7.64 4.98
N GLY A 98 4.63 8.20 4.23
CA GLY A 98 3.56 7.44 3.58
C GLY A 98 4.10 6.62 2.41
N PHE A 99 3.31 5.67 1.94
CA PHE A 99 3.59 5.03 0.65
C PHE A 99 3.42 6.05 -0.49
N PRO A 100 4.33 6.10 -1.48
CA PRO A 100 4.18 6.99 -2.62
C PRO A 100 2.88 6.73 -3.38
N GLU A 101 2.19 7.80 -3.78
CA GLU A 101 1.05 7.66 -4.68
C GLU A 101 1.55 7.36 -6.11
N PRO A 102 0.94 6.40 -6.83
CA PRO A 102 1.35 6.06 -8.19
C PRO A 102 1.09 7.18 -9.20
N TYR A 103 0.17 8.08 -8.87
CA TYR A 103 -0.23 9.19 -9.71
C TYR A 103 -0.25 10.49 -8.89
N PRO A 104 0.09 11.64 -9.50
CA PRO A 104 0.09 12.93 -8.80
C PRO A 104 -1.32 13.48 -8.53
N ASN A 105 -2.33 12.99 -9.24
CA ASN A 105 -3.74 13.38 -9.07
C ASN A 105 -4.68 12.43 -9.84
N ASP A 106 -5.98 12.56 -9.57
CA ASP A 106 -7.03 11.74 -10.18
C ASP A 106 -7.10 11.86 -11.71
N ASN A 107 -6.79 13.03 -12.28
CA ASN A 107 -6.81 13.23 -13.74
C ASN A 107 -5.69 12.43 -14.41
N ALA A 108 -4.50 12.42 -13.82
CA ALA A 108 -3.38 11.59 -14.27
C ALA A 108 -3.70 10.09 -14.14
N ALA A 109 -4.34 9.69 -13.04
CA ALA A 109 -4.77 8.31 -12.84
C ALA A 109 -5.79 7.86 -13.91
N ARG A 110 -6.80 8.69 -14.20
CA ARG A 110 -7.77 8.42 -15.28
C ARG A 110 -7.09 8.32 -16.64
N ALA A 111 -6.26 9.29 -16.99
CA ALA A 111 -5.56 9.32 -18.27
C ALA A 111 -4.65 8.09 -18.49
N ALA A 112 -4.04 7.56 -17.43
CA ALA A 112 -3.19 6.38 -17.50
C ALA A 112 -3.96 5.05 -17.57
N ASN A 113 -5.23 5.00 -17.14
CA ASN A 113 -5.99 3.75 -16.99
C ASN A 113 -7.20 3.61 -17.93
N GLY A 114 -7.51 4.62 -18.76
CA GLY A 114 -8.54 4.55 -19.81
C GLY A 114 -9.94 4.78 -19.28
#